data_AF-A0A0R2QW52-F1
#
_entry.id   AF-A0A0R2QW52-F1
#
_cell.length_a   1.000
_cell.length_b   1.000
_cell.length_c   1.000
_cell.angle_alpha   90.00
_cell.angle_beta   90.00
_cell.angle_gamma   90.00
#
_symmetry.space_group_name_H-M   'P 1'
#
loop_
_entity.id
_entity.type
_entity.pdbx_description
1 polymer ?
#
loop_
_entity_poly.entity_id
_entity_poly.type
_entity_poly.pdbx_seq_one_letter_code
_entity_poly.pdbx_strand_id
1 'polypeptide(L)'
;MLGPAKKVGEREIALAIAQHWSVGATTVSASLLLASRAGIGVFATGGIGGVHRDSHLHGDISADLGALAAHPVVTVCAGAKSFLDLPRTLEYLETLGVPVVGIGCNDFPAFTVHSSGLPIPARVENVEELCAYTQAHLALGRTGGILACVPVPLADSLDKNMIDAVIENALRATADAGIVGPGVTPHVLGAIAAATGGASVVANLSLARNNASVAAQLAVALTR
;
A
#
# COMPACT_ATOMS: atom_id res chain seq x y z
N MET A 1 -11.52 -14.59 2.62
CA MET A 1 -10.38 -13.77 2.16
C MET A 1 -9.00 -14.36 2.50
N LEU A 2 -8.79 -15.05 3.64
CA LEU A 2 -7.50 -15.69 3.96
C LEU A 2 -7.54 -17.23 4.06
N GLY A 3 -8.71 -17.87 3.92
CA GLY A 3 -8.84 -19.30 4.15
C GLY A 3 -8.34 -19.69 5.56
N PRO A 4 -7.55 -20.77 5.72
CA PRO A 4 -6.98 -21.16 7.01
C PRO A 4 -5.76 -20.32 7.42
N ALA A 5 -5.28 -19.40 6.58
CA ALA A 5 -4.06 -18.65 6.84
C ALA A 5 -4.25 -17.59 7.94
N LYS A 6 -3.23 -17.44 8.79
CA LYS A 6 -3.14 -16.31 9.73
C LYS A 6 -2.48 -15.12 9.04
N LYS A 7 -2.97 -13.91 9.27
CA LYS A 7 -2.33 -12.68 8.78
C LYS A 7 -1.01 -12.47 9.54
N VAL A 8 0.08 -12.26 8.82
CA VAL A 8 1.44 -12.12 9.38
C VAL A 8 2.01 -10.76 9.01
N GLY A 9 2.09 -9.86 9.99
CA GLY A 9 2.93 -8.67 9.90
C GLY A 9 4.36 -8.98 10.31
N GLU A 10 5.25 -7.99 10.16
CA GLU A 10 6.67 -8.15 10.47
C GLU A 10 6.91 -8.68 11.90
N ARG A 11 6.14 -8.17 12.88
CA ARG A 11 6.24 -8.61 14.28
C ARG A 11 5.75 -10.05 14.52
N GLU A 12 4.90 -10.58 13.66
CA GLU A 12 4.37 -11.96 13.79
C GLU A 12 5.29 -13.02 13.18
N ILE A 13 6.29 -12.66 12.35
CA ILE A 13 7.14 -13.63 11.64
C ILE A 13 7.87 -14.57 12.61
N ALA A 14 8.51 -14.02 13.64
CA ALA A 14 9.26 -14.82 14.61
C ALA A 14 8.37 -15.82 15.35
N LEU A 15 7.15 -15.38 15.72
CA LEU A 15 6.17 -16.24 16.38
C LEU A 15 5.65 -17.33 15.43
N ALA A 16 5.36 -16.99 14.18
CA ALA A 16 4.89 -17.93 13.17
C ALA A 16 5.91 -19.05 12.92
N ILE A 17 7.19 -18.70 12.87
CA ILE A 17 8.29 -19.67 12.73
C ILE A 17 8.42 -20.54 14.00
N ALA A 18 8.51 -19.91 15.18
CA ALA A 18 8.72 -20.61 16.44
C ALA A 18 7.58 -21.59 16.78
N GLN A 19 6.35 -21.26 16.37
CA GLN A 19 5.17 -22.09 16.59
C GLN A 19 4.84 -23.01 15.40
N HIS A 20 5.68 -23.05 14.37
CA HIS A 20 5.46 -23.85 13.16
C HIS A 20 4.04 -23.68 12.58
N TRP A 21 3.59 -22.43 12.41
CA TRP A 21 2.29 -22.16 11.79
C TRP A 21 2.25 -22.80 10.41
N SER A 22 1.16 -23.52 10.12
CA SER A 22 1.02 -24.25 8.86
C SER A 22 0.98 -23.32 7.64
N VAL A 23 0.30 -22.17 7.77
CA VAL A 23 0.20 -21.15 6.70
C VAL A 23 0.09 -19.75 7.31
N GLY A 24 0.95 -18.83 6.84
CA GLY A 24 0.88 -17.40 7.12
C GLY A 24 0.72 -16.60 5.83
N ALA A 25 -0.22 -15.65 5.81
CA ALA A 25 -0.40 -14.69 4.73
C ALA A 25 0.29 -13.38 5.10
N THR A 26 1.42 -13.08 4.44
CA THR A 26 2.25 -11.91 4.77
C THR A 26 1.58 -10.61 4.34
N THR A 27 1.64 -9.60 5.20
CA THR A 27 1.30 -8.21 4.85
C THR A 27 2.42 -7.57 4.04
N VAL A 28 2.27 -6.28 3.69
CA VAL A 28 3.35 -5.51 3.08
C VAL A 28 4.56 -5.49 4.02
N SER A 29 4.40 -5.11 5.29
CA SER A 29 5.54 -5.09 6.23
C SER A 29 6.34 -6.40 6.31
N ALA A 30 5.66 -7.52 6.48
CA ALA A 30 6.30 -8.84 6.47
C ALA A 30 6.97 -9.16 5.12
N SER A 31 6.32 -8.82 4.01
CA SER A 31 6.86 -9.09 2.67
C SER A 31 8.10 -8.26 2.37
N LEU A 32 8.15 -7.00 2.82
CA LEU A 32 9.33 -6.14 2.66
C LEU A 32 10.54 -6.66 3.44
N LEU A 33 10.34 -7.08 4.69
CA LEU A 33 11.41 -7.72 5.46
C LEU A 33 11.97 -8.95 4.74
N LEU A 34 11.08 -9.85 4.30
CA LEU A 34 11.48 -11.09 3.63
C LEU A 34 12.15 -10.83 2.27
N ALA A 35 11.61 -9.90 1.48
CA ALA A 35 12.19 -9.50 0.19
C ALA A 35 13.61 -8.94 0.37
N SER A 36 13.77 -7.99 1.30
CA SER A 36 15.08 -7.42 1.66
C SER A 36 16.09 -8.50 2.06
N ARG A 37 15.69 -9.43 2.95
CA ARG A 37 16.54 -10.56 3.39
C ARG A 37 16.90 -11.51 2.26
N ALA A 38 16.06 -11.64 1.25
CA ALA A 38 16.30 -12.46 0.06
C ALA A 38 17.08 -11.72 -1.05
N GLY A 39 17.42 -10.44 -0.87
CA GLY A 39 18.07 -9.62 -1.89
C GLY A 39 17.14 -9.18 -3.03
N ILE A 40 15.82 -9.20 -2.81
CA ILE A 40 14.81 -8.76 -3.77
C ILE A 40 14.56 -7.26 -3.56
N GLY A 41 14.93 -6.44 -4.55
CA GLY A 41 14.85 -4.98 -4.46
C GLY A 41 13.53 -4.33 -4.92
N VAL A 42 12.59 -5.10 -5.50
CA VAL A 42 11.32 -4.58 -6.01
C VAL A 42 10.15 -5.46 -5.54
N PHE A 43 9.10 -4.83 -5.05
CA PHE A 43 7.89 -5.48 -4.55
C PHE A 43 6.63 -4.78 -5.10
N ALA A 44 5.64 -5.56 -5.55
CA ALA A 44 4.37 -5.04 -6.04
C ALA A 44 3.23 -5.42 -5.10
N THR A 45 2.31 -4.49 -4.86
CA THR A 45 1.07 -4.74 -4.11
C THR A 45 -0.07 -3.88 -4.66
N GLY A 46 -1.30 -4.13 -4.22
CA GLY A 46 -2.43 -3.29 -4.60
C GLY A 46 -2.31 -1.89 -3.99
N GLY A 47 -2.30 -1.82 -2.66
CA GLY A 47 -2.13 -0.57 -1.92
C GLY A 47 -1.59 -0.86 -0.53
N ILE A 48 -0.78 0.05 0.01
CA ILE A 48 -0.19 -0.11 1.35
C ILE A 48 -1.23 0.10 2.46
N GLY A 49 -0.92 -0.34 3.67
CA GLY A 49 -1.51 0.24 4.87
C GLY A 49 -0.99 1.65 5.12
N GLY A 50 -1.50 2.31 6.15
CA GLY A 50 -1.12 3.69 6.45
C GLY A 50 -1.66 4.13 7.80
N VAL A 51 -1.84 5.43 7.96
CA VAL A 51 -2.46 6.00 9.15
C VAL A 51 -3.97 5.79 9.05
N HIS A 52 -4.58 5.18 10.06
CA HIS A 52 -6.04 5.06 10.09
C HIS A 52 -6.68 6.40 10.45
N ARG A 53 -7.93 6.60 9.98
CA ARG A 53 -8.76 7.73 10.42
C ARG A 53 -8.91 7.65 11.95
N ASP A 54 -8.93 8.81 12.60
CA ASP A 54 -9.00 8.96 14.06
C ASP A 54 -7.83 8.35 14.87
N SER A 55 -6.71 8.04 14.21
CA SER A 55 -5.49 7.55 14.85
C SER A 55 -4.93 8.43 15.98
N HIS A 56 -5.29 9.72 16.05
CA HIS A 56 -4.93 10.56 17.20
C HIS A 56 -5.63 10.15 18.51
N LEU A 57 -6.72 9.39 18.44
CA LEU A 57 -7.46 8.88 19.60
C LEU A 57 -6.95 7.49 20.02
N HIS A 58 -6.61 6.62 19.06
CA HIS A 58 -6.35 5.19 19.32
C HIS A 58 -4.96 4.69 18.85
N GLY A 59 -4.18 5.51 18.14
CA GLY A 59 -2.83 5.17 17.69
C GLY A 59 -2.75 4.07 16.63
N ASP A 60 -3.81 3.81 15.86
CA ASP A 60 -3.81 2.75 14.83
C ASP A 60 -3.07 3.25 13.57
N ILE A 61 -1.81 2.83 13.47
CA ILE A 61 -0.91 3.16 12.36
C ILE A 61 -0.31 1.85 11.87
N SER A 62 -0.40 1.62 10.56
CA SER A 62 0.10 0.38 9.97
C SER A 62 1.62 0.26 10.08
N ALA A 63 2.08 -0.93 10.46
CA ALA A 63 3.49 -1.31 10.45
C ALA A 63 4.13 -1.24 9.04
N ASP A 64 3.32 -1.17 7.99
CA ASP A 64 3.81 -0.99 6.62
C ASP A 64 4.67 0.28 6.47
N LEU A 65 4.34 1.36 7.19
CA LEU A 65 5.09 2.63 7.12
C LEU A 65 6.51 2.48 7.68
N GLY A 66 6.64 1.82 8.83
CA GLY A 66 7.94 1.52 9.43
C GLY A 66 8.77 0.56 8.56
N ALA A 67 8.13 -0.45 7.96
CA ALA A 67 8.80 -1.39 7.06
C ALA A 67 9.31 -0.72 5.77
N LEU A 68 8.55 0.22 5.20
CA LEU A 68 9.01 1.05 4.08
C LEU A 68 10.24 1.88 4.45
N ALA A 69 10.32 2.39 5.69
CA ALA A 69 11.48 3.14 6.17
C ALA A 69 12.71 2.25 6.47
N ALA A 70 12.49 0.98 6.80
CA ALA A 70 13.53 0.07 7.28
C ALA A 70 14.16 -0.82 6.20
N HIS A 71 13.43 -1.14 5.13
CA HIS A 71 13.84 -2.14 4.15
C HIS A 71 14.08 -1.53 2.77
N PRO A 72 15.24 -1.75 2.12
CA PRO A 72 15.62 -1.12 0.86
C PRO A 72 14.95 -1.79 -0.35
N VAL A 73 13.62 -1.73 -0.39
CA VAL A 73 12.78 -2.33 -1.42
C VAL A 73 11.87 -1.27 -2.02
N VAL A 74 11.89 -1.12 -3.35
CA VAL A 74 10.94 -0.25 -4.04
C VAL A 74 9.57 -0.93 -4.03
N THR A 75 8.60 -0.28 -3.38
CA THR A 75 7.22 -0.76 -3.27
C THR A 75 6.36 -0.07 -4.31
N VAL A 76 5.93 -0.81 -5.32
CA VAL A 76 5.04 -0.32 -6.38
C VAL A 76 3.59 -0.60 -6.01
N CYS A 77 2.77 0.45 -5.88
CA CYS A 77 1.36 0.31 -5.50
C CYS A 77 0.48 1.47 -6.00
N ALA A 78 -0.83 1.35 -5.85
CA ALA A 78 -1.80 2.41 -6.12
C ALA A 78 -2.03 3.30 -4.89
N GLY A 79 -0.93 3.77 -4.28
CA GLY A 79 -0.97 4.54 -3.03
C GLY A 79 -1.43 3.72 -1.82
N ALA A 80 -2.05 4.39 -0.84
CA ALA A 80 -2.60 3.74 0.35
C ALA A 80 -4.10 3.43 0.17
N LYS A 81 -4.61 2.41 0.87
CA LYS A 81 -6.04 2.02 0.81
C LYS A 81 -6.94 3.22 1.14
N SER A 82 -7.97 3.45 0.33
CA SER A 82 -8.80 4.67 0.35
C SER A 82 -9.53 4.96 1.66
N PHE A 83 -9.79 3.94 2.50
CA PHE A 83 -10.44 4.13 3.79
C PHE A 83 -9.51 4.67 4.90
N LEU A 84 -8.21 4.81 4.61
CA LEU A 84 -7.22 5.37 5.52
C LEU A 84 -7.27 6.91 5.53
N ASP A 85 -6.51 7.51 6.43
CA ASP A 85 -6.23 8.95 6.44
C ASP A 85 -5.03 9.21 5.52
N LEU A 86 -5.33 9.52 4.24
CA LEU A 86 -4.28 9.73 3.23
C LEU A 86 -3.40 10.95 3.52
N PRO A 87 -3.93 12.13 3.92
CA PRO A 87 -3.09 13.26 4.32
C PRO A 87 -2.12 12.89 5.44
N ARG A 88 -2.59 12.28 6.53
CA ARG A 88 -1.70 11.87 7.62
C ARG A 88 -0.74 10.77 7.23
N THR A 89 -1.12 9.90 6.30
CA THR A 89 -0.21 8.88 5.77
C THR A 89 0.98 9.52 5.05
N LEU A 90 0.76 10.56 4.24
CA LEU A 90 1.84 11.30 3.59
C LEU A 90 2.74 12.01 4.60
N GLU A 91 2.17 12.70 5.60
CA GLU A 91 2.92 13.36 6.69
C GLU A 91 3.78 12.36 7.48
N TYR A 92 3.26 11.15 7.73
CA TYR A 92 4.00 10.12 8.45
C TYR A 92 5.14 9.54 7.61
N LEU A 93 4.92 9.34 6.30
CA LEU A 93 5.97 8.92 5.36
C LEU A 93 7.07 9.97 5.25
N GLU A 94 6.72 11.26 5.21
CA GLU A 94 7.69 12.36 5.26
C GLU A 94 8.50 12.30 6.56
N THR A 95 7.84 12.17 7.71
CA THR A 95 8.49 12.08 9.03
C THR A 95 9.50 10.93 9.10
N LEU A 96 9.17 9.79 8.48
CA LEU A 96 10.04 8.61 8.40
C LEU A 96 11.15 8.75 7.33
N GLY A 97 11.11 9.80 6.51
CA GLY A 97 12.05 10.00 5.40
C GLY A 97 11.88 8.97 4.28
N VAL A 98 10.68 8.42 4.10
CA VAL A 98 10.34 7.50 3.01
C VAL A 98 10.01 8.32 1.76
N PRO A 99 10.77 8.19 0.66
CA PRO A 99 10.42 8.88 -0.58
C PRO A 99 9.11 8.34 -1.15
N VAL A 100 8.23 9.26 -1.56
CA VAL A 100 6.97 8.95 -2.25
C VAL A 100 7.02 9.59 -3.63
N VAL A 101 6.92 8.78 -4.68
CA VAL A 101 7.06 9.22 -6.07
C VAL A 101 5.93 8.67 -6.92
N GLY A 102 5.29 9.52 -7.71
CA GLY A 102 4.26 9.14 -8.68
C GLY A 102 4.86 8.92 -10.06
N ILE A 103 4.37 7.90 -10.77
CA ILE A 103 4.75 7.62 -12.16
C ILE A 103 3.69 8.18 -13.09
N GLY A 104 4.01 9.27 -13.79
CA GLY A 104 3.11 9.93 -14.73
C GLY A 104 1.85 10.53 -14.08
N CYS A 105 1.86 10.80 -12.78
CA CYS A 105 0.71 11.35 -12.04
C CYS A 105 1.10 12.55 -11.18
N ASN A 106 0.16 13.47 -10.98
CA ASN A 106 0.33 14.67 -10.14
C ASN A 106 -0.21 14.50 -8.71
N ASP A 107 -1.09 13.53 -8.53
CA ASP A 107 -1.79 13.32 -7.28
C ASP A 107 -1.41 11.97 -6.69
N PHE A 108 -1.42 11.89 -5.36
CA PHE A 108 -1.32 10.63 -4.64
C PHE A 108 -2.55 9.75 -4.96
N PRO A 109 -2.39 8.53 -5.48
CA PRO A 109 -3.53 7.68 -5.80
C PRO A 109 -4.28 7.21 -4.55
N ALA A 110 -5.60 7.11 -4.65
CA ALA A 110 -6.48 6.62 -3.58
C ALA A 110 -6.93 5.18 -3.87
N PHE A 111 -5.97 4.28 -4.09
CA PHE A 111 -6.23 2.86 -4.32
C PHE A 111 -7.12 2.61 -5.55
N THR A 112 -8.41 2.31 -5.36
CA THR A 112 -9.39 2.10 -6.44
C THR A 112 -9.90 3.39 -7.07
N VAL A 113 -9.48 4.54 -6.57
CA VAL A 113 -9.77 5.87 -7.13
C VAL A 113 -8.48 6.46 -7.67
N HIS A 114 -8.49 6.89 -8.94
CA HIS A 114 -7.31 7.34 -9.68
C HIS A 114 -6.55 8.47 -8.98
N SER A 115 -7.26 9.47 -8.44
CA SER A 115 -6.68 10.60 -7.72
C SER A 115 -7.38 10.80 -6.38
N SER A 116 -6.58 11.03 -5.34
CA SER A 116 -7.09 11.49 -4.03
C SER A 116 -7.38 12.99 -3.99
N GLY A 117 -6.83 13.77 -4.94
CA GLY A 117 -6.74 15.23 -4.89
C GLY A 117 -5.61 15.77 -4.01
N LEU A 118 -4.81 14.89 -3.38
CA LEU A 118 -3.61 15.28 -2.65
C LEU A 118 -2.42 15.30 -3.61
N PRO A 119 -1.57 16.34 -3.58
CA PRO A 119 -0.40 16.40 -4.46
C PRO A 119 0.58 15.25 -4.14
N ILE A 120 1.15 14.65 -5.18
CA ILE A 120 2.24 13.70 -5.01
C ILE A 120 3.53 14.45 -4.63
N PRO A 121 4.32 13.99 -3.63
CA PRO A 121 5.52 14.71 -3.21
C PRO A 121 6.61 14.82 -4.29
N ALA A 122 6.72 13.81 -5.16
CA ALA A 122 7.63 13.80 -6.29
C ALA A 122 6.99 13.07 -7.48
N ARG A 123 7.42 13.42 -8.69
CA ARG A 123 6.94 12.81 -9.94
C ARG A 123 8.12 12.40 -10.82
N VAL A 124 7.98 11.25 -11.46
CA VAL A 124 8.77 10.78 -12.59
C VAL A 124 7.81 10.44 -13.73
N GLU A 125 8.25 10.51 -14.98
CA GLU A 125 7.36 10.29 -16.13
C GLU A 125 7.21 8.80 -16.49
N ASN A 126 8.22 7.98 -16.21
CA ASN A 126 8.30 6.62 -16.69
C ASN A 126 9.17 5.73 -15.78
N VAL A 127 9.29 4.45 -16.13
CA VAL A 127 10.05 3.46 -15.37
C VAL A 127 11.55 3.71 -15.45
N GLU A 128 12.05 4.26 -16.55
CA GLU A 128 13.46 4.59 -16.74
C GLU A 128 13.91 5.67 -15.76
N GLU A 129 13.10 6.72 -15.58
CA GLU A 129 13.33 7.76 -14.58
C GLU A 129 13.20 7.21 -13.15
N LEU A 130 12.23 6.32 -12.87
CA LEU A 130 12.15 5.64 -11.58
C LEU A 130 13.38 4.77 -11.31
N CYS A 131 13.94 4.12 -12.33
CA CYS A 131 15.16 3.33 -12.24
C CYS A 131 16.35 4.22 -11.88
N ALA A 132 16.54 5.35 -12.57
CA ALA A 132 17.59 6.32 -12.26
C ALA A 132 17.44 6.88 -10.83
N TYR A 133 16.22 7.21 -10.42
CA TYR A 133 15.90 7.65 -9.06
C TYR A 133 16.27 6.59 -8.01
N THR A 134 15.93 5.33 -8.28
CA THR A 134 16.24 4.19 -7.40
C THR A 134 17.76 3.98 -7.28
N GLN A 135 18.50 4.02 -8.40
CA GLN A 135 19.96 3.90 -8.39
C GLN A 135 20.62 5.04 -7.60
N ALA A 136 20.14 6.27 -7.75
CA ALA A 136 20.64 7.41 -6.97
C ALA A 136 20.36 7.26 -5.47
N HIS A 137 19.16 6.81 -5.09
CA HIS A 137 18.80 6.53 -3.70
C HIS A 137 19.72 5.48 -3.08
N LEU A 138 20.02 4.40 -3.81
CA LEU A 138 20.95 3.36 -3.36
C LEU A 138 22.40 3.88 -3.27
N ALA A 139 22.85 4.69 -4.23
CA ALA A 139 24.20 5.27 -4.23
C ALA A 139 24.47 6.21 -3.04
N LEU A 140 23.42 6.81 -2.47
CA LEU A 140 23.50 7.60 -1.23
C LEU A 140 23.63 6.74 0.04
N GLY A 141 23.63 5.41 -0.08
CA GLY A 141 23.70 4.49 1.07
C GLY A 141 22.41 4.44 1.89
N ARG A 142 21.26 4.80 1.30
CA ARG A 142 19.96 4.75 1.97
C ARG A 142 19.56 3.30 2.22
N THR A 143 19.07 3.02 3.43
CA THR A 143 18.66 1.67 3.86
C THR A 143 17.14 1.46 3.85
N GLY A 144 16.36 2.54 3.75
CA GLY A 144 14.91 2.48 3.54
C GLY A 144 14.53 2.33 2.07
N GLY A 145 13.28 1.98 1.82
CA GLY A 145 12.71 1.78 0.48
C GLY A 145 12.22 3.07 -0.16
N ILE A 146 11.52 2.91 -1.28
CA ILE A 146 10.83 3.98 -2.03
C ILE A 146 9.38 3.52 -2.24
N LEU A 147 8.42 4.42 -2.01
CA LEU A 147 7.03 4.19 -2.38
C LEU A 147 6.76 4.74 -3.78
N ALA A 148 6.68 3.85 -4.76
CA ALA A 148 6.39 4.19 -6.15
C ALA A 148 4.88 4.03 -6.43
N CYS A 149 4.22 5.14 -6.69
CA CYS A 149 2.77 5.24 -6.85
C CYS A 149 2.37 5.18 -8.32
N VAL A 150 1.50 4.23 -8.66
CA VAL A 150 0.92 4.05 -9.99
C VAL A 150 -0.60 4.10 -9.86
N PRO A 151 -1.29 5.10 -10.42
CA PRO A 151 -2.74 5.16 -10.36
C PRO A 151 -3.41 3.92 -10.97
N VAL A 152 -4.59 3.56 -10.45
CA VAL A 152 -5.50 2.66 -11.17
C VAL A 152 -5.78 3.25 -12.57
N PRO A 153 -5.83 2.45 -13.66
CA PRO A 153 -6.20 2.96 -14.97
C PRO A 153 -7.52 3.74 -14.93
N LEU A 154 -7.60 4.89 -15.61
CA LEU A 154 -8.79 5.75 -15.56
C LEU A 154 -10.09 5.02 -15.93
N ALA A 155 -10.03 4.10 -16.88
CA ALA A 155 -11.18 3.30 -17.31
C ALA A 155 -11.75 2.39 -16.20
N ASP A 156 -10.91 2.02 -15.22
CA ASP A 156 -11.28 1.16 -14.09
C ASP A 156 -11.38 1.94 -12.77
N SER A 157 -11.18 3.26 -12.80
CA SER A 157 -11.28 4.11 -11.62
C SER A 157 -12.72 4.19 -11.15
N LEU A 158 -12.92 4.04 -9.84
CA LEU A 158 -14.21 4.31 -9.22
C LEU A 158 -14.41 5.82 -9.05
N ASP A 159 -15.69 6.23 -8.97
CA ASP A 159 -16.04 7.60 -8.64
C ASP A 159 -15.66 7.93 -7.19
N LYS A 160 -14.93 9.04 -7.01
CA LYS A 160 -14.39 9.43 -5.71
C LYS A 160 -15.49 9.71 -4.69
N ASN A 161 -16.50 10.50 -5.07
CA ASN A 161 -17.55 10.93 -4.15
C ASN A 161 -18.41 9.75 -3.69
N MET A 162 -18.72 8.84 -4.62
CA MET A 162 -19.42 7.59 -4.32
C MET A 162 -18.61 6.73 -3.34
N ILE A 163 -17.31 6.55 -3.58
CA ILE A 163 -16.46 5.72 -2.71
C ILE A 163 -16.26 6.35 -1.34
N ASP A 164 -16.09 7.66 -1.25
CA ASP A 164 -15.97 8.36 0.03
C ASP A 164 -17.23 8.17 0.88
N ALA A 165 -18.42 8.31 0.30
CA ALA A 165 -19.69 8.07 0.99
C ALA A 165 -19.85 6.62 1.46
N VAL A 166 -19.43 5.65 0.65
CA VAL A 166 -19.44 4.23 1.03
C VAL A 166 -18.46 3.96 2.17
N ILE A 167 -17.26 4.55 2.13
CA ILE A 167 -16.22 4.42 3.16
C ILE A 167 -16.72 4.99 4.49
N GLU A 168 -17.33 6.17 4.50
CA GLU A 168 -17.85 6.79 5.71
C GLU A 168 -18.89 5.90 6.40
N ASN A 169 -19.83 5.35 5.62
CA ASN A 169 -20.83 4.43 6.15
C ASN A 169 -20.21 3.12 6.64
N ALA A 170 -19.24 2.57 5.91
CA ALA A 170 -18.55 1.33 6.29
C ALA A 170 -17.74 1.50 7.59
N LEU A 171 -17.05 2.63 7.75
CA LEU A 171 -16.27 2.93 8.95
C LEU A 171 -17.18 3.11 10.17
N ARG A 172 -18.32 3.80 10.02
CA ARG A 172 -19.32 3.93 11.09
C ARG A 172 -19.85 2.55 11.51
N ALA A 173 -20.26 1.72 10.56
CA ALA A 173 -20.73 0.37 10.85
C ALA A 173 -19.66 -0.51 11.51
N THR A 174 -18.39 -0.35 11.12
CA THR A 174 -17.24 -1.05 11.73
C THR A 174 -17.07 -0.65 13.20
N ALA A 175 -17.19 0.65 13.50
CA ALA A 175 -17.09 1.19 14.84
C ALA A 175 -18.28 0.74 15.73
N ASP A 176 -19.51 0.80 15.20
CA ASP A 176 -20.72 0.36 15.90
C ASP A 176 -20.67 -1.14 16.23
N ALA A 177 -19.99 -1.94 15.41
CA ALA A 177 -19.74 -3.35 15.65
C ALA A 177 -18.56 -3.64 16.61
N GLY A 178 -17.87 -2.62 17.12
CA GLY A 178 -16.72 -2.76 18.01
C GLY A 178 -15.49 -3.41 17.37
N ILE A 179 -15.39 -3.39 16.03
CA ILE A 179 -14.29 -4.02 15.29
C ILE A 179 -13.09 -3.07 15.29
N VAL A 180 -11.97 -3.53 15.84
CA VAL A 180 -10.73 -2.75 15.98
C VAL A 180 -9.51 -3.46 15.40
N GLY A 181 -8.44 -2.69 15.15
CA GLY A 181 -7.14 -3.20 14.74
C GLY A 181 -7.19 -4.05 13.46
N PRO A 182 -6.57 -5.24 13.42
CA PRO A 182 -6.47 -6.06 12.21
C PRO A 182 -7.80 -6.46 11.56
N GLY A 183 -8.91 -6.39 12.30
CA GLY A 183 -10.26 -6.70 11.82
C GLY A 183 -10.90 -5.60 10.96
N VAL A 184 -10.41 -4.36 11.04
CA VAL A 184 -11.01 -3.19 10.35
C VAL A 184 -10.90 -3.33 8.83
N THR A 185 -9.69 -3.54 8.31
CA THR A 185 -9.45 -3.62 6.85
C THR A 185 -10.33 -4.64 6.13
N PRO A 186 -10.40 -5.93 6.54
CA PRO A 186 -11.24 -6.90 5.82
C PRO A 186 -12.74 -6.58 5.92
N HIS A 187 -13.20 -5.97 7.03
CA HIS A 187 -14.59 -5.58 7.18
C HIS A 187 -14.96 -4.42 6.24
N VAL A 188 -14.15 -3.36 6.23
CA VAL A 188 -14.36 -2.18 5.37
C VAL A 188 -14.28 -2.55 3.88
N LEU A 189 -13.29 -3.33 3.47
CA LEU A 189 -13.18 -3.79 2.08
C LEU A 189 -14.36 -4.67 1.66
N GLY A 190 -14.88 -5.51 2.56
CA GLY A 190 -16.08 -6.30 2.32
C GLY A 190 -17.32 -5.43 2.10
N ALA A 191 -17.50 -4.40 2.93
CA ALA A 191 -18.58 -3.43 2.79
C ALA A 191 -18.51 -2.64 1.47
N ILE A 192 -17.31 -2.19 1.08
CA ILE A 192 -17.10 -1.49 -0.20
C ILE A 192 -17.40 -2.43 -1.38
N ALA A 193 -16.99 -3.70 -1.32
CA ALA A 193 -17.30 -4.67 -2.38
C ALA A 193 -18.81 -4.88 -2.53
N ALA A 194 -19.54 -5.01 -1.43
CA ALA A 194 -20.99 -5.15 -1.44
C ALA A 194 -21.69 -3.90 -2.00
N ALA A 195 -21.31 -2.71 -1.52
CA ALA A 195 -21.93 -1.44 -1.92
C ALA A 195 -21.67 -1.07 -3.39
N THR A 196 -20.56 -1.53 -3.97
CA THR A 196 -20.19 -1.26 -5.36
C THR A 196 -20.65 -2.37 -6.33
N GLY A 197 -21.42 -3.36 -5.87
CA GLY A 197 -21.82 -4.49 -6.69
C GLY A 197 -20.63 -5.28 -7.27
N GLY A 198 -19.49 -5.26 -6.58
CA GLY A 198 -18.24 -5.90 -7.03
C GLY A 198 -17.33 -5.02 -7.91
N ALA A 199 -17.73 -3.81 -8.31
CA ALA A 199 -16.88 -2.94 -9.14
C ALA A 199 -15.53 -2.61 -8.45
N SER A 200 -15.51 -2.49 -7.12
CA SER A 200 -14.25 -2.29 -6.39
C SER A 200 -13.29 -3.47 -6.44
N VAL A 201 -13.80 -4.69 -6.60
CA VAL A 201 -12.98 -5.89 -6.78
C VAL A 201 -12.34 -5.89 -8.18
N VAL A 202 -13.10 -5.47 -9.19
CA VAL A 202 -12.60 -5.32 -10.56
C VAL A 202 -11.50 -4.26 -10.62
N ALA A 203 -11.75 -3.08 -10.04
CA ALA A 203 -10.76 -2.01 -9.95
C ALA A 203 -9.49 -2.45 -9.19
N ASN A 204 -9.66 -3.18 -8.08
CA ASN A 204 -8.54 -3.73 -7.29
C ASN A 204 -7.71 -4.76 -8.08
N LEU A 205 -8.35 -5.60 -8.91
CA LEU A 205 -7.63 -6.51 -9.79
C LEU A 205 -6.89 -5.76 -10.91
N SER A 206 -7.52 -4.74 -11.49
CA SER A 206 -6.91 -3.92 -12.55
C SER A 206 -5.67 -3.18 -12.05
N LEU A 207 -5.77 -2.46 -10.92
CA LEU A 207 -4.62 -1.80 -10.31
C LEU A 207 -3.52 -2.79 -9.92
N ALA A 208 -3.87 -3.98 -9.41
CA ALA A 208 -2.86 -4.96 -9.04
C ALA A 208 -2.05 -5.45 -10.26
N ARG A 209 -2.72 -5.66 -11.39
CA ARG A 209 -2.06 -5.99 -12.67
C ARG A 209 -1.19 -4.84 -13.17
N ASN A 210 -1.69 -3.61 -13.07
CA ASN A 210 -0.93 -2.42 -13.46
C ASN A 210 0.35 -2.26 -12.64
N ASN A 211 0.24 -2.37 -11.31
CA ASN A 211 1.36 -2.27 -10.38
C ASN A 211 2.39 -3.38 -10.63
N ALA A 212 1.93 -4.62 -10.85
CA ALA A 212 2.81 -5.74 -11.16
C ALA A 212 3.57 -5.55 -12.48
N SER A 213 2.91 -5.00 -13.51
CA SER A 213 3.54 -4.69 -14.80
C SER A 213 4.67 -3.66 -14.63
N VAL A 214 4.39 -2.55 -13.94
CA VAL A 214 5.39 -1.50 -13.66
C VAL A 214 6.55 -2.06 -12.83
N ALA A 215 6.25 -2.81 -11.77
CA ALA A 215 7.28 -3.42 -10.92
C ALA A 215 8.19 -4.38 -11.70
N ALA A 216 7.62 -5.19 -12.60
CA ALA A 216 8.41 -6.09 -13.44
C ALA A 216 9.34 -5.31 -14.39
N GLN A 217 8.85 -4.23 -15.00
CA GLN A 217 9.67 -3.36 -15.84
C GLN A 217 10.82 -2.73 -15.06
N LEU A 218 10.54 -2.22 -13.85
CA LEU A 218 11.58 -1.65 -12.97
C LEU A 218 12.61 -2.70 -12.57
N ALA A 219 12.16 -3.90 -12.18
CA ALA A 219 13.05 -4.99 -11.79
C ALA A 219 14.00 -5.36 -12.94
N VAL A 220 13.51 -5.42 -14.18
CA VAL A 220 14.35 -5.64 -15.36
C VAL A 220 15.31 -4.47 -15.58
N ALA A 221 14.84 -3.23 -15.48
CA ALA A 221 15.66 -2.04 -15.68
C ALA A 221 16.83 -1.95 -14.69
N LEU A 222 16.61 -2.33 -13.42
CA LEU A 222 17.65 -2.33 -12.38
C LEU A 222 18.73 -3.41 -12.55
N THR A 223 18.52 -4.40 -13.41
CA THR A 223 19.51 -5.45 -13.71
C THR A 223 20.42 -5.14 -14.91
N ARG A 224 20.13 -4.03 -15.61
CA ARG A 224 20.91 -3.57 -16.76
C ARG A 224 22.02 -2.62 -16.30
#